data_AF-A0A6G3QRX4-F1
#
_entry.id   AF-A0A6G3QRX4-F1
#
_cell.length_a   1.000
_cell.length_b   1.000
_cell.length_c   1.000
_cell.angle_alpha   90.00
_cell.angle_beta   90.00
_cell.angle_gamma   90.00
#
_symmetry.space_group_name_H-M   'P 1'
#
loop_
_entity.id
_entity.type
_entity.pdbx_description
1 polymer ?
#
loop_
_entity_poly.entity_id
_entity_poly.type
_entity_poly.pdbx_seq_one_letter_code
_entity_poly.pdbx_strand_id
1 'polypeptide(L)'
;MAAGRERRAAAETFTARWKKQWHRARVGVRRAAVDYFRGNGSDWVALAGLLLTIPLFTAGTLANSVWCPPAALVLPIVAGGLLLRPASLLGLYAVAATALIVEAVQLGPYTEGAARVTPGVVLVVAACGFFGLLVAQFRSRVGVPWRRGGTMLFDLRERIRVQSQLPALPGGWHQEMALRPAGGQSFSGDFVVAARTNGGRTLEVVLTDVSGKGMDAGSRALLLSGAFGGLLGSLPPHAFLPAANGYLLRQEWDEGFATSIHLVLDLDSGDYELYTAGHPPGLQLSAGTGRWEEKAADGPLLGVYDGAQFDPVKGSLRPGDVLMLFTDGLVETSDRDIVEGIDRLTGEADRYVAGGFHGAAWHLIEAVAKDVNDDRALLLICREGPTAAAHR
;
A
#
# COMPACT_ATOMS: atom_id res chain seq x y z
N MET A 1 -24.56 67.88 14.62
CA MET A 1 -23.86 66.68 15.17
C MET A 1 -24.53 65.34 14.83
N ALA A 2 -25.79 65.28 14.36
CA ALA A 2 -26.47 64.02 14.05
C ALA A 2 -25.99 63.32 12.74
N ALA A 3 -25.78 64.08 11.66
CA ALA A 3 -25.36 63.54 10.34
C ALA A 3 -23.97 62.86 10.35
N GLY A 4 -23.09 63.21 11.30
CA GLY A 4 -21.77 62.58 11.44
C GLY A 4 -21.79 61.22 12.15
N ARG A 5 -22.79 60.97 13.01
CA ARG A 5 -22.96 59.68 13.70
C ARG A 5 -23.56 58.61 12.80
N GLU A 6 -24.53 58.98 11.95
CA GLU A 6 -25.12 58.05 10.97
C GLU A 6 -24.10 57.59 9.91
N ARG A 7 -23.25 58.49 9.40
CA ARG A 7 -22.15 58.12 8.48
C ARG A 7 -21.11 57.20 9.12
N ARG A 8 -20.79 57.37 10.40
CA ARG A 8 -19.88 56.47 11.14
C ARG A 8 -20.50 55.09 11.37
N ALA A 9 -21.77 55.01 11.76
CA ALA A 9 -22.48 53.73 11.95
C ALA A 9 -22.65 52.95 10.62
N ALA A 10 -22.89 53.65 9.51
CA ALA A 10 -22.92 53.05 8.17
C ALA A 10 -21.54 52.53 7.72
N ALA A 11 -20.46 53.25 8.03
CA ALA A 11 -19.09 52.82 7.73
C ALA A 11 -18.64 51.62 8.59
N GLU A 12 -19.04 51.58 9.87
CA GLU A 12 -18.76 50.44 10.77
C GLU A 12 -19.54 49.18 10.37
N THR A 13 -20.79 49.32 9.92
CA THR A 13 -21.56 48.19 9.39
C THR A 13 -21.05 47.70 8.03
N PHE A 14 -20.55 48.59 7.16
CA PHE A 14 -19.92 48.21 5.90
C PHE A 14 -18.60 47.46 6.10
N THR A 15 -17.72 47.97 6.96
CA THR A 15 -16.43 47.34 7.28
C THR A 15 -16.60 46.01 8.03
N ALA A 16 -17.60 45.87 8.89
CA ALA A 16 -17.94 44.60 9.54
C ALA A 16 -18.49 43.55 8.57
N ARG A 17 -19.34 43.94 7.61
CA ARG A 17 -19.82 43.05 6.54
C ARG A 17 -18.67 42.59 5.65
N TRP A 18 -17.77 43.51 5.27
CA TRP A 18 -16.56 43.20 4.50
C TRP A 18 -15.63 42.22 5.23
N LYS A 19 -15.34 42.45 6.51
CA LYS A 19 -14.53 41.53 7.32
C LYS A 19 -15.17 40.13 7.43
N LYS A 20 -16.49 40.06 7.61
CA LYS A 20 -17.23 38.79 7.70
C LYS A 20 -17.29 38.05 6.35
N GLN A 21 -17.34 38.77 5.24
CA GLN A 21 -17.31 38.21 3.89
C GLN A 21 -15.90 37.72 3.52
N TRP A 22 -14.87 38.50 3.88
CA TRP A 22 -13.46 38.11 3.72
C TRP A 22 -13.09 36.88 4.55
N HIS A 23 -13.53 36.80 5.80
CA HIS A 23 -13.31 35.62 6.64
C HIS A 23 -14.01 34.38 6.09
N ARG A 24 -15.25 34.51 5.60
CA ARG A 24 -15.98 33.39 4.96
C ARG A 24 -15.30 32.93 3.67
N ALA A 25 -14.85 33.87 2.83
CA ALA A 25 -14.08 33.55 1.63
C ALA A 25 -12.77 32.82 1.97
N ARG A 26 -12.00 33.31 2.97
CA ARG A 26 -10.74 32.68 3.41
C ARG A 26 -10.93 31.27 3.95
N VAL A 27 -11.98 31.02 4.73
CA VAL A 27 -12.31 29.68 5.25
C VAL A 27 -12.79 28.76 4.13
N GLY A 28 -13.60 29.26 3.20
CA GLY A 28 -14.04 28.52 2.02
C GLY A 28 -12.86 28.10 1.13
N VAL A 29 -11.93 29.01 0.84
CA VAL A 29 -10.70 28.73 0.08
C VAL A 29 -9.82 27.72 0.80
N ARG A 30 -9.64 27.86 2.13
CA ARG A 30 -8.83 26.90 2.91
C ARG A 30 -9.45 25.51 2.90
N ARG A 31 -10.78 25.40 3.04
CA ARG A 31 -11.50 24.12 3.02
C ARG A 31 -11.47 23.48 1.62
N ALA A 32 -11.75 24.26 0.58
CA ALA A 32 -11.68 23.80 -0.80
C ALA A 32 -10.26 23.37 -1.21
N ALA A 33 -9.22 24.09 -0.75
CA ALA A 33 -7.83 23.67 -0.95
C ALA A 33 -7.55 22.34 -0.26
N VAL A 34 -7.99 22.16 0.99
CA VAL A 34 -7.85 20.88 1.73
C VAL A 34 -8.60 19.74 1.02
N ASP A 35 -9.81 19.99 0.54
CA ASP A 35 -10.64 18.98 -0.14
C ASP A 35 -10.08 18.62 -1.52
N TYR A 36 -9.50 19.59 -2.25
CA TYR A 36 -8.71 19.36 -3.46
C TYR A 36 -7.48 18.49 -3.16
N PHE A 37 -6.75 18.79 -2.07
CA PHE A 37 -5.63 17.95 -1.61
C PHE A 37 -6.07 16.55 -1.14
N ARG A 38 -7.33 16.39 -0.73
CA ARG A 38 -7.97 15.10 -0.40
C ARG A 38 -8.61 14.41 -1.61
N GLY A 39 -8.37 14.86 -2.84
CA GLY A 39 -8.76 14.15 -4.07
C GLY A 39 -10.25 14.21 -4.45
N ASN A 40 -11.12 14.73 -3.57
CA ASN A 40 -12.57 14.83 -3.82
C ASN A 40 -13.02 16.25 -4.21
N GLY A 41 -12.13 17.25 -4.14
CA GLY A 41 -12.44 18.65 -4.43
C GLY A 41 -12.31 19.05 -5.91
N SER A 42 -13.09 20.05 -6.31
CA SER A 42 -12.96 20.74 -7.61
C SER A 42 -11.60 21.45 -7.70
N ASP A 43 -10.95 21.41 -8.87
CA ASP A 43 -9.68 22.09 -9.16
C ASP A 43 -9.84 23.59 -9.43
N TRP A 44 -11.04 24.13 -9.24
CA TRP A 44 -11.39 25.52 -9.55
C TRP A 44 -10.55 26.56 -8.80
N VAL A 45 -10.11 26.27 -7.57
CA VAL A 45 -9.22 27.18 -6.81
C VAL A 45 -7.84 27.26 -7.43
N ALA A 46 -7.28 26.12 -7.85
CA ALA A 46 -6.00 26.08 -8.55
C ALA A 46 -6.11 26.74 -9.93
N LEU A 47 -7.21 26.49 -10.65
CA LEU A 47 -7.50 27.12 -11.94
C LEU A 47 -7.61 28.64 -11.80
N ALA A 48 -8.37 29.14 -10.83
CA ALA A 48 -8.52 30.57 -10.59
C ALA A 48 -7.17 31.21 -10.22
N GLY A 49 -6.38 30.56 -9.37
CA GLY A 49 -5.03 31.04 -9.02
C GLY A 49 -4.11 31.15 -10.24
N LEU A 50 -4.10 30.14 -11.11
CA LEU A 50 -3.28 30.14 -12.34
C LEU A 50 -3.82 31.10 -13.41
N LEU A 51 -5.13 31.27 -13.53
CA LEU A 51 -5.72 32.25 -14.43
C LEU A 51 -5.37 33.68 -14.04
N LEU A 52 -5.20 33.96 -12.74
CA LEU A 52 -4.77 35.29 -12.26
C LEU A 52 -3.30 35.59 -12.56
N THR A 53 -2.44 34.58 -12.74
CA THR A 53 -1.02 34.83 -13.06
C THR A 53 -0.81 35.20 -14.53
N ILE A 54 -1.65 34.72 -15.45
CA ILE A 54 -1.55 35.06 -16.88
C ILE A 54 -1.59 36.58 -17.14
N PRO A 55 -2.59 37.35 -16.69
CA PRO A 55 -2.62 38.80 -16.93
C PRO A 55 -1.48 39.53 -16.21
N LEU A 56 -0.99 38.99 -15.08
CA LEU A 56 0.17 39.56 -14.38
C LEU A 56 1.45 39.41 -15.21
N PHE A 57 1.69 38.23 -15.78
CA PHE A 57 2.81 37.99 -16.70
C PHE A 57 2.68 38.85 -17.95
N THR A 58 1.50 38.91 -18.57
CA THR A 58 1.26 39.74 -19.76
C THR A 58 1.46 41.23 -19.50
N ALA A 59 0.96 41.75 -18.39
CA ALA A 59 1.21 43.15 -18.01
C ALA A 59 2.70 43.40 -17.74
N GLY A 60 3.39 42.47 -17.09
CA GLY A 60 4.84 42.53 -16.86
C GLY A 60 5.61 42.55 -18.18
N THR A 61 5.21 41.73 -19.15
CA THR A 61 5.82 41.65 -20.48
C THR A 61 5.62 42.93 -21.29
N LEU A 62 4.43 43.54 -21.22
CA LEU A 62 4.16 44.82 -21.88
C LEU A 62 4.88 46.00 -21.21
N ALA A 63 5.08 45.96 -19.89
CA ALA A 63 5.79 47.00 -19.16
C ALA A 63 7.32 46.92 -19.34
N ASN A 64 7.88 45.70 -19.31
CA ASN A 64 9.30 45.48 -19.48
C ASN A 64 9.59 44.06 -20.01
N SER A 65 9.66 43.93 -21.34
CA SER A 65 9.91 42.66 -22.01
C SER A 65 11.30 42.08 -21.79
N VAL A 66 12.25 42.87 -21.28
CA VAL A 66 13.61 42.39 -20.92
C VAL A 66 13.58 41.58 -19.63
N TRP A 67 12.80 42.03 -18.64
CA TRP A 67 12.68 41.34 -17.35
C TRP A 67 11.62 40.24 -17.36
N CYS A 68 10.56 40.40 -18.17
CA CYS A 68 9.47 39.44 -18.28
C CYS A 68 9.24 39.13 -19.77
N PRO A 69 9.96 38.16 -20.36
CA PRO A 69 9.77 37.82 -21.76
C PRO A 69 8.40 37.13 -21.97
N PRO A 70 7.82 37.18 -23.19
CA PRO A 70 6.58 36.47 -23.53
C PRO A 70 6.61 34.96 -23.21
N ALA A 71 7.81 34.35 -23.20
CA ALA A 71 8.02 32.96 -22.80
C ALA A 71 7.68 32.68 -21.32
N ALA A 72 7.53 33.70 -20.47
CA ALA A 72 7.14 33.54 -19.07
C ALA A 72 5.76 32.89 -18.91
N LEU A 73 4.89 32.95 -19.92
CA LEU A 73 3.61 32.23 -19.97
C LEU A 73 3.75 30.70 -19.89
N VAL A 74 4.95 30.15 -20.11
CA VAL A 74 5.23 28.73 -19.88
C VAL A 74 5.05 28.35 -18.40
N LEU A 75 5.37 29.24 -17.46
CA LEU A 75 5.29 28.95 -16.01
C LEU A 75 3.88 28.55 -15.55
N PRO A 76 2.81 29.33 -15.83
CA PRO A 76 1.46 28.91 -15.49
C PRO A 76 1.00 27.66 -16.24
N ILE A 77 1.46 27.44 -17.48
CA ILE A 77 1.12 26.24 -18.26
C ILE A 77 1.72 24.98 -17.63
N VAL A 78 3.00 25.01 -17.29
CA VAL A 78 3.69 23.88 -16.62
C VAL A 78 3.07 23.61 -15.25
N ALA A 79 2.84 24.66 -14.46
CA ALA A 79 2.13 24.52 -13.17
C ALA A 79 0.71 23.96 -13.36
N GLY A 80 0.02 24.38 -14.43
CA GLY A 80 -1.28 23.86 -14.84
C GLY A 80 -1.25 22.38 -15.16
N GLY A 81 -0.25 21.91 -15.93
CA GLY A 81 -0.07 20.49 -16.25
C GLY A 81 0.06 19.59 -15.01
N LEU A 82 0.71 20.10 -13.96
CA LEU A 82 0.91 19.38 -12.70
C LEU A 82 -0.32 19.41 -11.78
N LEU A 83 -1.12 20.48 -11.84
CA LEU A 83 -2.21 20.72 -10.90
C LEU A 83 -3.60 20.42 -11.51
N LEU A 84 -3.90 20.93 -12.69
CA LEU A 84 -5.25 20.97 -13.25
C LEU A 84 -5.67 19.71 -14.00
N ARG A 85 -6.97 19.41 -13.97
CA ARG A 85 -7.55 18.33 -14.78
C ARG A 85 -7.45 18.68 -16.27
N PRO A 86 -7.42 17.69 -17.19
CA PRO A 86 -7.27 17.95 -18.63
C PRO A 86 -8.27 18.98 -19.18
N ALA A 87 -9.54 18.94 -18.75
CA ALA A 87 -10.55 19.90 -19.20
C ALA A 87 -10.26 21.34 -18.72
N SER A 88 -9.92 21.53 -17.44
CA SER A 88 -9.56 22.83 -16.87
C SER A 88 -8.26 23.37 -17.47
N LEU A 89 -7.30 22.49 -17.77
CA LEU A 89 -6.03 22.83 -18.39
C LEU A 89 -6.19 23.37 -19.82
N LEU A 90 -7.13 22.81 -20.60
CA LEU A 90 -7.47 23.35 -21.92
C LEU A 90 -7.97 24.80 -21.82
N GLY A 91 -8.79 25.10 -20.81
CA GLY A 91 -9.23 26.47 -20.51
C GLY A 91 -8.06 27.41 -20.20
N LEU A 92 -7.12 26.97 -19.35
CA LEU A 92 -5.91 27.75 -19.05
C LEU A 92 -5.04 27.97 -20.30
N TYR A 93 -4.88 26.95 -21.14
CA TYR A 93 -4.10 27.04 -22.38
C TYR A 93 -4.73 28.01 -23.39
N ALA A 94 -6.06 28.00 -23.53
CA ALA A 94 -6.77 28.94 -24.39
C ALA A 94 -6.57 30.40 -23.95
N VAL A 95 -6.60 30.66 -22.64
CA VAL A 95 -6.34 32.00 -22.08
C VAL A 95 -4.89 32.41 -22.29
N ALA A 96 -3.92 31.51 -22.08
CA ALA A 96 -2.50 31.78 -22.33
C ALA A 96 -2.20 32.03 -23.81
N ALA A 97 -2.84 31.29 -24.72
CA ALA A 97 -2.73 31.51 -26.17
C ALA A 97 -3.30 32.89 -26.56
N THR A 98 -4.43 33.29 -25.97
CA THR A 98 -5.02 34.62 -26.19
C THR A 98 -4.09 35.72 -25.69
N ALA A 99 -3.49 35.54 -24.51
CA ALA A 99 -2.50 36.48 -23.97
C ALA A 99 -1.27 36.63 -24.88
N LEU A 100 -0.74 35.51 -25.40
CA LEU A 100 0.38 35.52 -26.34
C LEU A 100 0.03 36.24 -27.66
N ILE A 101 -1.21 36.10 -28.15
CA ILE A 101 -1.70 36.85 -29.33
C ILE A 101 -1.74 38.35 -29.03
N VAL A 102 -2.23 38.76 -27.85
CA VAL A 102 -2.24 40.18 -27.43
C VAL A 102 -0.83 40.74 -27.35
N GLU A 103 0.12 40.00 -26.76
CA GLU A 103 1.53 40.39 -26.71
C GLU A 103 2.14 40.52 -28.12
N ALA A 104 1.82 39.61 -29.04
CA ALA A 104 2.31 39.66 -30.41
C ALA A 104 1.81 40.90 -31.18
N VAL A 105 0.55 41.29 -30.98
CA VAL A 105 -0.03 42.48 -31.61
C VAL A 105 0.56 43.76 -31.01
N GLN A 106 0.70 43.83 -29.69
CA GLN A 106 1.12 45.05 -28.99
C GLN A 106 2.63 45.31 -29.06
N LEU A 107 3.45 44.26 -29.03
CA LEU A 107 4.92 44.38 -29.12
C LEU A 107 5.41 44.58 -30.56
N GLY A 108 4.55 44.41 -31.56
CA GLY A 108 4.86 44.60 -32.98
C GLY A 108 5.64 43.42 -33.60
N PRO A 109 6.08 43.57 -34.88
CA PRO A 109 6.70 42.48 -35.63
C PRO A 109 7.97 41.94 -34.96
N TYR A 110 8.16 40.62 -35.00
CA TYR A 110 9.30 39.96 -34.37
C TYR A 110 10.66 40.30 -35.01
N THR A 111 10.66 40.88 -36.22
CA THR A 111 11.86 41.26 -36.97
C THR A 111 12.62 42.44 -36.37
N GLU A 112 12.01 43.17 -35.43
CA GLU A 112 12.57 44.40 -34.86
C GLU A 112 13.19 44.20 -33.46
N GLY A 113 13.26 42.97 -32.93
CA GLY A 113 13.98 42.70 -31.67
C GLY A 113 13.65 41.37 -31.00
N ALA A 114 14.64 40.81 -30.29
CA ALA A 114 14.53 39.52 -29.59
C ALA A 114 13.58 39.51 -28.38
N ALA A 115 13.19 40.68 -27.87
CA ALA A 115 12.26 40.82 -26.74
C ALA A 115 10.78 40.78 -27.16
N ARG A 116 10.48 40.46 -28.43
CA ARG A 116 9.13 40.36 -29.00
C ARG A 116 8.67 38.90 -29.12
N VAL A 117 7.41 38.68 -29.49
CA VAL A 117 6.88 37.33 -29.69
C VAL A 117 7.45 36.73 -30.97
N THR A 118 8.50 35.91 -30.84
CA THR A 118 9.08 35.19 -31.97
C THR A 118 8.34 33.87 -32.24
N PRO A 119 8.41 33.33 -33.48
CA PRO A 119 7.88 32.00 -33.77
C PRO A 119 8.41 30.90 -32.84
N GLY A 120 9.66 31.04 -32.36
CA GLY A 120 10.26 30.13 -31.37
C GLY A 120 9.54 30.17 -30.01
N VAL A 121 9.12 31.34 -29.54
CA VAL A 121 8.34 31.44 -28.29
C VAL A 121 6.98 30.75 -28.44
N VAL A 122 6.30 30.95 -29.57
CA VAL A 122 5.02 30.27 -29.84
C VAL A 122 5.20 28.75 -29.81
N LEU A 123 6.27 28.25 -30.44
CA LEU A 123 6.59 26.83 -30.45
C LEU A 123 6.85 26.28 -29.03
N VAL A 124 7.64 26.98 -28.20
CA VAL A 124 7.93 26.55 -26.83
C VAL A 124 6.66 26.54 -25.97
N VAL A 125 5.85 27.60 -26.03
CA VAL A 125 4.59 27.69 -25.28
C VAL A 125 3.63 26.57 -25.70
N ALA A 126 3.52 26.29 -27.00
CA ALA A 126 2.69 25.20 -27.52
C ALA A 126 3.21 23.82 -27.11
N ALA A 127 4.53 23.57 -27.22
CA ALA A 127 5.14 22.32 -26.80
C ALA A 127 4.96 22.07 -25.29
N CYS A 128 5.18 23.08 -24.45
CA CYS A 128 4.93 22.99 -23.01
C CYS A 128 3.45 22.74 -22.70
N GLY A 129 2.53 23.36 -23.45
CA GLY A 129 1.09 23.07 -23.34
C GLY A 129 0.75 21.63 -23.68
N PHE A 130 1.32 21.10 -24.78
CA PHE A 130 1.15 19.72 -25.20
C PHE A 130 1.71 18.72 -24.18
N PHE A 131 2.95 18.91 -23.73
CA PHE A 131 3.54 18.08 -22.67
C PHE A 131 2.76 18.18 -21.36
N GLY A 132 2.29 19.38 -21.00
CA GLY A 132 1.41 19.58 -19.84
C GLY A 132 0.11 18.79 -19.95
N LEU A 133 -0.52 18.75 -21.13
CA LEU A 133 -1.70 17.94 -21.41
C LEU A 133 -1.40 16.44 -21.35
N LEU A 134 -0.27 15.99 -21.92
CA LEU A 134 0.16 14.59 -21.81
C LEU A 134 0.34 14.19 -20.35
N VAL A 135 1.08 14.98 -19.57
CA VAL A 135 1.28 14.74 -18.12
C VAL A 135 -0.07 14.73 -17.39
N ALA A 136 -0.97 15.66 -17.69
CA ALA A 136 -2.30 15.70 -17.08
C ALA A 136 -3.16 14.48 -17.48
N GLN A 137 -3.06 14.00 -18.72
CA GLN A 137 -3.76 12.81 -19.20
C GLN A 137 -3.22 11.53 -18.57
N PHE A 138 -1.90 11.35 -18.54
CA PHE A 138 -1.26 10.24 -17.83
C PHE A 138 -1.66 10.23 -16.35
N ARG A 139 -1.60 11.39 -15.69
CA ARG A 139 -2.06 11.55 -14.31
C ARG A 139 -3.53 11.18 -14.12
N SER A 140 -4.40 11.52 -15.08
CA SER A 140 -5.83 11.17 -15.01
C SER A 140 -6.08 9.67 -15.23
N ARG A 141 -5.33 9.00 -16.11
CA ARG A 141 -5.44 7.56 -16.35
C ARG A 141 -4.95 6.74 -15.17
N VAL A 142 -3.90 7.19 -14.49
CA VAL A 142 -3.37 6.51 -13.31
C VAL A 142 -4.36 6.58 -12.14
N GLY A 143 -5.35 7.48 -12.15
CA GLY A 143 -6.43 7.51 -11.16
C GLY A 143 -5.98 7.84 -9.72
N VAL A 144 -4.68 8.03 -9.51
CA VAL A 144 -4.07 8.32 -8.21
C VAL A 144 -3.79 9.82 -8.10
N PRO A 145 -4.43 10.55 -7.16
CA PRO A 145 -4.07 11.93 -6.85
C PRO A 145 -2.57 12.00 -6.50
N TRP A 146 -1.82 12.96 -7.02
CA TRP A 146 -0.35 13.10 -6.94
C TRP A 146 0.27 13.02 -5.52
N ARG A 147 -0.52 13.06 -4.45
CA ARG A 147 -0.05 12.87 -3.05
C ARG A 147 -0.48 11.54 -2.41
N ARG A 148 -1.06 10.65 -3.20
CA ARG A 148 -1.71 9.40 -2.79
C ARG A 148 -1.14 8.16 -3.50
N GLY A 149 0.03 8.25 -4.14
CA GLY A 149 0.79 7.06 -4.55
C GLY A 149 0.93 6.06 -3.38
N GLY A 150 1.11 6.60 -2.17
CA GLY A 150 1.10 5.81 -0.94
C GLY A 150 -0.28 5.32 -0.47
N THR A 151 -1.42 5.84 -0.92
CA THR A 151 -2.72 5.41 -0.39
C THR A 151 -3.31 4.19 -1.06
N MET A 152 -3.06 3.95 -2.36
CA MET A 152 -3.47 2.66 -2.95
C MET A 152 -2.64 1.53 -2.35
N LEU A 153 -1.34 1.74 -2.22
CA LEU A 153 -0.45 0.77 -1.59
C LEU A 153 -0.73 0.61 -0.09
N PHE A 154 -1.14 1.67 0.60
CA PHE A 154 -1.63 1.60 1.98
C PHE A 154 -2.99 0.90 2.08
N ASP A 155 -3.94 1.16 1.18
CA ASP A 155 -5.25 0.49 1.16
C ASP A 155 -5.08 -1.00 0.85
N LEU A 156 -4.18 -1.34 -0.08
CA LEU A 156 -3.75 -2.71 -0.34
C LEU A 156 -3.18 -3.37 0.92
N ARG A 157 -2.23 -2.70 1.59
CA ARG A 157 -1.68 -3.17 2.88
C ARG A 157 -2.77 -3.44 3.90
N GLU A 158 -3.66 -2.47 4.08
CA GLU A 158 -4.66 -2.51 5.12
C GLU A 158 -5.64 -3.65 4.84
N ARG A 159 -6.01 -3.87 3.58
CA ARG A 159 -6.88 -4.99 3.19
C ARG A 159 -6.21 -6.34 3.41
N ILE A 160 -4.95 -6.51 2.98
CA ILE A 160 -4.19 -7.74 3.23
C ILE A 160 -4.06 -7.96 4.75
N ARG A 161 -3.72 -6.92 5.52
CA ARG A 161 -3.60 -6.98 6.99
C ARG A 161 -4.92 -7.34 7.66
N VAL A 162 -6.04 -6.80 7.18
CA VAL A 162 -7.38 -7.10 7.71
C VAL A 162 -7.76 -8.55 7.43
N GLN A 163 -7.37 -9.10 6.28
CA GLN A 163 -7.58 -10.51 5.95
C GLN A 163 -6.64 -11.44 6.73
N SER A 164 -5.43 -10.99 7.04
CA SER A 164 -4.43 -11.73 7.84
C SER A 164 -4.64 -11.64 9.35
N GLN A 165 -5.88 -11.52 9.84
CA GLN A 165 -6.14 -11.56 11.28
C GLN A 165 -6.41 -13.00 11.74
N LEU A 166 -5.67 -13.43 12.76
CA LEU A 166 -5.92 -14.72 13.40
C LEU A 166 -7.18 -14.65 14.27
N PRO A 167 -8.07 -15.66 14.22
CA PRO A 167 -9.22 -15.74 15.10
C PRO A 167 -8.79 -15.97 16.56
N ALA A 168 -9.58 -15.49 17.53
CA ALA A 168 -9.28 -15.72 18.94
C ALA A 168 -9.33 -17.22 19.30
N LEU A 169 -8.29 -17.71 19.97
CA LEU A 169 -8.19 -19.09 20.45
C LEU A 169 -8.84 -19.26 21.84
N PRO A 170 -9.29 -20.48 22.19
CA PRO A 170 -9.76 -20.76 23.55
C PRO A 170 -8.59 -20.70 24.55
N GLY A 171 -8.92 -20.62 25.85
CA GLY A 171 -7.89 -20.63 26.90
C GLY A 171 -7.02 -21.88 26.85
N GLY A 172 -5.74 -21.74 27.21
CA GLY A 172 -4.74 -22.80 27.06
C GLY A 172 -4.05 -22.82 25.70
N TRP A 173 -4.31 -21.81 24.85
CA TRP A 173 -3.64 -21.62 23.58
C TRP A 173 -3.15 -20.18 23.45
N HIS A 174 -1.92 -20.04 22.98
CA HIS A 174 -1.31 -18.75 22.65
C HIS A 174 -0.95 -18.73 21.16
N GLN A 175 -1.15 -17.59 20.51
CA GLN A 175 -0.78 -17.43 19.10
C GLN A 175 -0.16 -16.06 18.87
N GLU A 176 0.83 -16.01 18.00
CA GLU A 176 1.43 -14.77 17.53
C GLU A 176 1.74 -14.83 16.06
N MET A 177 1.63 -13.69 15.41
CA MET A 177 2.00 -13.55 14.02
C MET A 177 2.69 -12.21 13.80
N ALA A 178 3.77 -12.25 13.03
CA ALA A 178 4.45 -11.07 12.54
C ALA A 178 4.63 -11.18 11.02
N LEU A 179 4.35 -10.07 10.33
CA LEU A 179 4.49 -9.92 8.88
C LEU A 179 5.33 -8.67 8.64
N ARG A 180 6.41 -8.78 7.86
CA ARG A 180 7.33 -7.70 7.58
C ARG A 180 7.65 -7.63 6.08
N PRO A 181 7.21 -6.57 5.38
CA PRO A 181 7.43 -6.46 3.95
C PRO A 181 8.89 -6.13 3.57
N ALA A 182 9.27 -6.47 2.34
CA ALA A 182 10.56 -6.18 1.73
C ALA A 182 10.80 -4.68 1.54
N GLY A 183 12.06 -4.24 1.68
CA GLY A 183 12.53 -2.93 1.19
C GLY A 183 11.82 -1.69 1.72
N GLY A 184 11.13 -1.77 2.87
CA GLY A 184 10.31 -0.67 3.38
C GLY A 184 9.08 -0.37 2.51
N GLN A 185 8.70 -1.28 1.61
CA GLN A 185 7.47 -1.20 0.86
C GLN A 185 6.27 -1.26 1.81
N SER A 186 5.16 -0.67 1.38
CA SER A 186 3.97 -0.66 2.21
C SER A 186 3.12 -1.91 2.04
N PHE A 187 3.53 -2.99 1.36
CA PHE A 187 2.72 -4.20 1.22
C PHE A 187 3.64 -5.42 1.07
N SER A 188 3.09 -6.61 1.34
CA SER A 188 3.78 -7.91 1.35
C SER A 188 3.13 -8.82 0.31
N GLY A 189 3.91 -9.65 -0.38
CA GLY A 189 3.46 -10.83 -1.12
C GLY A 189 2.93 -11.90 -0.16
N ASP A 190 3.55 -12.01 1.02
CA ASP A 190 3.10 -12.90 2.09
C ASP A 190 1.76 -12.46 2.68
N PHE A 191 0.88 -13.43 2.89
CA PHE A 191 -0.35 -13.25 3.66
C PHE A 191 -0.70 -14.49 4.45
N VAL A 192 -1.55 -14.28 5.46
CA VAL A 192 -2.12 -15.37 6.26
C VAL A 192 -3.63 -15.32 6.12
N VAL A 193 -4.28 -16.47 6.08
CA VAL A 193 -5.73 -16.59 6.21
C VAL A 193 -5.99 -17.61 7.29
N ALA A 194 -6.81 -17.24 8.28
CA ALA A 194 -7.13 -18.16 9.37
C ALA A 194 -8.62 -18.12 9.71
N ALA A 195 -9.16 -19.28 10.05
CA ALA A 195 -10.54 -19.43 10.46
C ALA A 195 -10.66 -20.49 11.55
N ARG A 196 -11.64 -20.31 12.44
CA ARG A 196 -12.06 -21.39 13.36
C ARG A 196 -13.29 -22.07 12.77
N THR A 197 -13.15 -23.35 12.44
CA THR A 197 -14.16 -24.18 11.78
C THR A 197 -14.72 -25.21 12.77
N ASN A 198 -15.68 -26.03 12.32
CA ASN A 198 -16.29 -27.09 13.14
C ASN A 198 -16.82 -26.59 14.51
N GLY A 199 -17.63 -25.52 14.51
CA GLY A 199 -18.17 -24.93 15.74
C GLY A 199 -17.10 -24.26 16.63
N GLY A 200 -15.93 -23.97 16.06
CA GLY A 200 -14.80 -23.36 16.75
C GLY A 200 -13.75 -24.36 17.25
N ARG A 201 -13.97 -25.67 17.10
CA ARG A 201 -13.05 -26.68 17.65
C ARG A 201 -11.77 -26.85 16.82
N THR A 202 -11.82 -26.51 15.55
CA THR A 202 -10.69 -26.64 14.64
C THR A 202 -10.19 -25.25 14.26
N LEU A 203 -8.89 -25.02 14.39
CA LEU A 203 -8.20 -23.86 13.83
C LEU A 203 -7.60 -24.27 12.48
N GLU A 204 -7.98 -23.56 11.43
CA GLU A 204 -7.33 -23.67 10.13
C GLU A 204 -6.53 -22.39 9.87
N VAL A 205 -5.27 -22.55 9.48
CA VAL A 205 -4.38 -21.44 9.11
C VAL A 205 -3.68 -21.75 7.82
N VAL A 206 -3.67 -20.80 6.90
CA VAL A 206 -2.98 -20.86 5.62
C VAL A 206 -1.99 -19.72 5.60
N LEU A 207 -0.71 -20.04 5.51
CA LEU A 207 0.35 -19.09 5.22
C LEU A 207 0.74 -19.27 3.76
N THR A 208 0.80 -18.17 3.01
CA THR A 208 1.06 -18.19 1.58
C THR A 208 2.05 -17.09 1.25
N ASP A 209 3.06 -17.43 0.47
CA ASP A 209 3.95 -16.48 -0.21
C ASP A 209 3.72 -16.57 -1.73
N VAL A 210 3.62 -15.41 -2.36
CA VAL A 210 3.22 -15.25 -3.76
C VAL A 210 4.43 -14.82 -4.57
N SER A 211 4.72 -15.57 -5.63
CA SER A 211 5.87 -15.29 -6.47
C SER A 211 5.81 -13.91 -7.11
N GLY A 212 6.96 -13.24 -7.11
CA GLY A 212 7.18 -11.96 -7.76
C GLY A 212 7.63 -10.89 -6.77
N LYS A 213 7.67 -9.64 -7.22
CA LYS A 213 8.04 -8.50 -6.37
C LYS A 213 7.27 -7.24 -6.76
N GLY A 214 7.12 -6.34 -5.80
CA GLY A 214 6.48 -5.06 -6.05
C GLY A 214 4.98 -5.20 -6.32
N MET A 215 4.40 -4.22 -7.02
CA MET A 215 2.95 -4.03 -7.05
C MET A 215 2.17 -5.23 -7.61
N ASP A 216 2.74 -5.97 -8.55
CA ASP A 216 2.09 -7.15 -9.14
C ASP A 216 1.91 -8.25 -8.11
N ALA A 217 2.96 -8.58 -7.34
CA ALA A 217 2.90 -9.55 -6.24
C ALA A 217 1.88 -9.13 -5.17
N GLY A 218 1.87 -7.85 -4.77
CA GLY A 218 0.88 -7.35 -3.82
C GLY A 218 -0.56 -7.44 -4.32
N SER A 219 -0.80 -7.20 -5.62
CA SER A 219 -2.14 -7.32 -6.20
C SER A 219 -2.61 -8.78 -6.25
N ARG A 220 -1.71 -9.72 -6.56
CA ARG A 220 -1.97 -11.15 -6.55
C ARG A 220 -2.23 -11.64 -5.13
N ALA A 221 -1.42 -11.21 -4.15
CA ALA A 221 -1.61 -11.51 -2.74
C ALA A 221 -3.01 -11.09 -2.26
N LEU A 222 -3.48 -9.89 -2.61
CA LEU A 222 -4.84 -9.45 -2.25
C LEU A 222 -5.95 -10.30 -2.89
N LEU A 223 -5.79 -10.69 -4.15
CA LEU A 223 -6.76 -11.55 -4.83
C LEU A 223 -6.79 -12.94 -4.20
N LEU A 224 -5.62 -13.50 -3.91
CA LEU A 224 -5.47 -14.82 -3.31
C LEU A 224 -5.94 -14.85 -1.86
N SER A 225 -5.59 -13.87 -1.03
CA SER A 225 -6.08 -13.79 0.35
C SER A 225 -7.60 -13.73 0.42
N GLY A 226 -8.25 -13.01 -0.50
CA GLY A 226 -9.71 -13.00 -0.63
C GLY A 226 -10.29 -14.35 -1.06
N ALA A 227 -9.69 -14.98 -2.08
CA ALA A 227 -10.15 -16.28 -2.57
C ALA A 227 -9.97 -17.37 -1.52
N PHE A 228 -8.79 -17.44 -0.89
CA PHE A 228 -8.44 -18.42 0.12
C PHE A 228 -9.30 -18.23 1.37
N GLY A 229 -9.57 -16.98 1.77
CA GLY A 229 -10.54 -16.66 2.83
C GLY A 229 -11.94 -17.18 2.57
N GLY A 230 -12.38 -17.24 1.32
CA GLY A 230 -13.68 -17.84 0.94
C GLY A 230 -13.66 -19.37 0.92
N LEU A 231 -12.52 -19.97 0.56
CA LEU A 231 -12.34 -21.43 0.50
C LEU A 231 -12.15 -22.06 1.88
N LEU A 232 -11.43 -21.37 2.77
CA LEU A 232 -11.09 -21.87 4.11
C LEU A 232 -12.36 -22.09 4.95
N GLY A 233 -12.55 -23.31 5.43
CA GLY A 233 -13.77 -23.72 6.15
C GLY A 233 -15.02 -23.96 5.29
N SER A 234 -14.99 -23.63 4.00
CA SER A 234 -16.04 -24.01 3.03
C SER A 234 -15.78 -25.37 2.39
N LEU A 235 -14.54 -25.86 2.46
CA LEU A 235 -14.11 -27.15 1.91
C LEU A 235 -13.59 -28.05 3.03
N PRO A 236 -13.64 -29.38 2.84
CA PRO A 236 -12.85 -30.30 3.65
C PRO A 236 -11.35 -29.94 3.58
N PRO A 237 -10.57 -30.13 4.65
CA PRO A 237 -9.20 -29.62 4.67
C PRO A 237 -8.29 -30.14 3.56
N HIS A 238 -8.36 -31.45 3.26
CA HIS A 238 -7.61 -32.08 2.16
C HIS A 238 -7.95 -31.53 0.76
N ALA A 239 -9.10 -30.86 0.60
CA ALA A 239 -9.53 -30.29 -0.68
C ALA A 239 -9.14 -28.83 -0.85
N PHE A 240 -8.61 -28.17 0.19
CA PHE A 240 -8.26 -26.74 0.14
C PHE A 240 -7.13 -26.45 -0.85
N LEU A 241 -5.95 -27.05 -0.70
CA LEU A 241 -4.81 -26.80 -1.59
C LEU A 241 -5.09 -27.21 -3.06
N PRO A 242 -5.77 -28.35 -3.36
CA PRO A 242 -6.21 -28.64 -4.73
C PRO A 242 -7.12 -27.55 -5.33
N ALA A 243 -8.08 -27.05 -4.55
CA ALA A 243 -8.97 -25.98 -5.01
C ALA A 243 -8.24 -24.65 -5.21
N ALA A 244 -7.31 -24.32 -4.31
CA ALA A 244 -6.43 -23.16 -4.42
C ALA A 244 -5.55 -23.25 -5.67
N ASN A 245 -4.91 -24.40 -5.93
CA ASN A 245 -4.13 -24.66 -7.14
C ASN A 245 -4.96 -24.44 -8.40
N GLY A 246 -6.15 -25.01 -8.47
CA GLY A 246 -7.08 -24.81 -9.58
C GLY A 246 -7.53 -23.35 -9.75
N TYR A 247 -7.65 -22.59 -8.65
CA TYR A 247 -7.93 -21.15 -8.71
C TYR A 247 -6.78 -20.37 -9.35
N LEU A 248 -5.53 -20.63 -8.95
CA LEU A 248 -4.34 -20.00 -9.51
C LEU A 248 -4.20 -20.31 -11.01
N LEU A 249 -4.34 -21.57 -11.41
CA LEU A 249 -4.22 -22.00 -12.81
C LEU A 249 -5.21 -21.27 -13.73
N ARG A 250 -6.41 -20.95 -13.25
CA ARG A 250 -7.41 -20.18 -14.03
C ARG A 250 -7.10 -18.69 -14.17
N GLN A 251 -6.16 -18.15 -13.40
CA GLN A 251 -5.78 -16.74 -13.52
C GLN A 251 -4.86 -16.47 -14.72
N GLU A 252 -4.23 -17.52 -15.28
CA GLU A 252 -3.34 -17.42 -16.45
C GLU A 252 -2.25 -16.34 -16.29
N TRP A 253 -1.64 -16.26 -15.11
CA TRP A 253 -0.55 -15.31 -14.85
C TRP A 253 0.77 -15.82 -15.45
N ASP A 254 1.47 -14.96 -16.22
CA ASP A 254 2.74 -15.29 -16.89
C ASP A 254 3.83 -15.82 -15.94
N GLU A 255 3.85 -15.35 -14.69
CA GLU A 255 4.83 -15.74 -13.65
C GLU A 255 4.14 -15.91 -12.27
N GLY A 256 2.97 -16.56 -12.24
CA GLY A 256 2.13 -16.63 -11.05
C GLY A 256 2.07 -18.01 -10.40
N PHE A 257 3.01 -18.31 -9.52
CA PHE A 257 2.92 -19.43 -8.58
C PHE A 257 2.88 -18.91 -7.14
N ALA A 258 2.56 -19.79 -6.21
CA ALA A 258 2.61 -19.46 -4.79
C ALA A 258 3.10 -20.67 -4.00
N THR A 259 3.88 -20.41 -2.96
CA THR A 259 4.15 -21.40 -1.91
C THR A 259 3.05 -21.28 -0.86
N SER A 260 2.61 -22.38 -0.27
CA SER A 260 1.67 -22.31 0.84
C SER A 260 1.78 -23.48 1.81
N ILE A 261 1.51 -23.21 3.08
CA ILE A 261 1.33 -24.23 4.11
C ILE A 261 -0.04 -24.05 4.76
N HIS A 262 -0.81 -25.14 4.86
CA HIS A 262 -2.14 -25.20 5.45
C HIS A 262 -2.11 -26.09 6.69
N LEU A 263 -2.29 -25.45 7.85
CA LEU A 263 -2.44 -26.09 9.15
C LEU A 263 -3.91 -26.31 9.46
N VAL A 264 -4.21 -27.51 9.93
CA VAL A 264 -5.51 -27.91 10.49
C VAL A 264 -5.26 -28.44 11.88
N LEU A 265 -5.67 -27.70 12.90
CA LEU A 265 -5.37 -27.99 14.31
C LEU A 265 -6.68 -28.22 15.08
N ASP A 266 -6.84 -29.40 15.68
CA ASP A 266 -7.88 -29.63 16.68
C ASP A 266 -7.47 -29.00 18.02
N LEU A 267 -8.24 -28.01 18.47
CA LEU A 267 -7.92 -27.24 19.68
C LEU A 267 -8.24 -28.00 20.97
N ASP A 268 -9.00 -29.10 20.91
CA ASP A 268 -9.30 -29.93 22.08
C ASP A 268 -8.20 -30.97 22.29
N SER A 269 -7.87 -31.74 21.25
CA SER A 269 -6.85 -32.80 21.34
C SER A 269 -5.43 -32.26 21.20
N GLY A 270 -5.23 -31.19 20.43
CA GLY A 270 -3.93 -30.68 20.00
C GLY A 270 -3.37 -31.38 18.77
N ASP A 271 -4.09 -32.34 18.19
CA ASP A 271 -3.67 -33.01 16.97
C ASP A 271 -3.79 -32.09 15.76
N TYR A 272 -2.84 -32.20 14.85
CA TYR A 272 -2.84 -31.38 13.65
C TYR A 272 -2.42 -32.13 12.40
N GLU A 273 -2.83 -31.57 11.28
CA GLU A 273 -2.39 -31.93 9.93
C GLU A 273 -1.77 -30.69 9.27
N LEU A 274 -0.61 -30.87 8.63
CA LEU A 274 0.08 -29.84 7.85
C LEU A 274 0.15 -30.29 6.40
N TYR A 275 -0.46 -29.53 5.51
CA TYR A 275 -0.38 -29.71 4.07
C TYR A 275 0.56 -28.64 3.49
N THR A 276 1.47 -29.02 2.62
CA THR A 276 2.49 -28.11 2.07
C THR A 276 2.42 -28.09 0.55
N ALA A 277 2.54 -26.90 -0.04
CA ALA A 277 2.67 -26.66 -1.46
C ALA A 277 3.96 -25.86 -1.71
N GLY A 278 5.09 -26.56 -1.86
CA GLY A 278 6.42 -25.96 -2.09
C GLY A 278 6.91 -24.97 -1.03
N HIS A 279 6.33 -24.99 0.17
CA HIS A 279 6.64 -24.07 1.27
C HIS A 279 7.66 -24.70 2.24
N PRO A 280 8.48 -23.89 2.94
CA PRO A 280 9.39 -24.39 3.98
C PRO A 280 8.67 -25.26 5.04
N PRO A 281 9.38 -26.22 5.67
CA PRO A 281 8.81 -27.10 6.67
C PRO A 281 8.35 -26.32 7.90
N GLY A 282 7.28 -26.80 8.55
CA GLY A 282 6.92 -26.30 9.88
C GLY A 282 7.94 -26.78 10.92
N LEU A 283 8.16 -26.00 11.97
CA LEU A 283 9.06 -26.38 13.07
C LEU A 283 8.24 -26.60 14.34
N GLN A 284 8.33 -27.79 14.94
CA GLN A 284 7.71 -28.10 16.22
C GLN A 284 8.76 -28.18 17.33
N LEU A 285 8.59 -27.38 18.38
CA LEU A 285 9.31 -27.57 19.64
C LEU A 285 8.53 -28.52 20.54
N SER A 286 9.18 -29.59 20.97
CA SER A 286 8.66 -30.48 22.02
C SER A 286 9.11 -29.98 23.38
N ALA A 287 8.18 -29.55 24.23
CA ALA A 287 8.51 -29.05 25.57
C ALA A 287 9.15 -30.10 26.47
N GLY A 288 8.81 -31.38 26.25
CA GLY A 288 9.36 -32.49 27.03
C GLY A 288 10.86 -32.73 26.77
N THR A 289 11.35 -32.41 25.57
CA THR A 289 12.75 -32.64 25.17
C THR A 289 13.54 -31.35 24.96
N GLY A 290 12.85 -30.22 24.79
CA GLY A 290 13.44 -28.94 24.39
C GLY A 290 14.04 -28.98 22.97
N ARG A 291 13.61 -29.91 22.11
CA ARG A 291 14.15 -30.07 20.75
C ARG A 291 13.15 -29.60 19.70
N TRP A 292 13.69 -28.96 18.67
CA TRP A 292 12.98 -28.65 17.44
C TRP A 292 12.98 -29.84 16.49
N GLU A 293 11.84 -30.10 15.87
CA GLU A 293 11.65 -31.09 14.82
C GLU A 293 11.01 -30.44 13.60
N GLU A 294 11.59 -30.69 12.43
CA GLU A 294 10.97 -30.31 11.16
C GLU A 294 9.75 -31.19 10.86
N LYS A 295 8.68 -30.55 10.42
CA LYS A 295 7.42 -31.14 9.97
C LYS A 295 7.26 -30.78 8.50
N ALA A 296 7.94 -31.55 7.67
CA ALA A 296 7.90 -31.43 6.23
C ALA A 296 6.79 -32.32 5.65
N ALA A 297 6.04 -31.78 4.69
CA ALA A 297 5.19 -32.52 3.79
C ALA A 297 5.66 -32.20 2.37
N ASP A 298 5.64 -33.19 1.48
CA ASP A 298 5.95 -32.99 0.07
C ASP A 298 4.70 -32.51 -0.66
N GLY A 299 4.85 -31.46 -1.47
CA GLY A 299 3.80 -31.02 -2.37
C GLY A 299 4.32 -29.98 -3.35
N PRO A 300 3.80 -29.96 -4.59
CA PRO A 300 4.25 -29.02 -5.61
C PRO A 300 3.86 -27.58 -5.27
N LEU A 301 4.49 -26.62 -5.95
CA LEU A 301 4.05 -25.22 -5.92
C LEU A 301 2.61 -25.09 -6.45
N LEU A 302 1.84 -24.16 -5.88
CA LEU A 302 0.52 -23.83 -6.41
C LEU A 302 0.66 -23.08 -7.75
N GLY A 303 -0.21 -23.39 -8.71
CA GLY A 303 -0.29 -22.72 -10.00
C GLY A 303 0.64 -23.29 -11.08
N VAL A 304 1.38 -24.38 -10.82
CA VAL A 304 2.35 -24.94 -11.78
C VAL A 304 1.74 -26.02 -12.68
N TYR A 305 1.02 -26.99 -12.12
CA TYR A 305 0.38 -28.04 -12.91
C TYR A 305 -0.95 -28.50 -12.30
N ASP A 306 -1.84 -28.98 -13.15
CA ASP A 306 -3.16 -29.46 -12.74
C ASP A 306 -3.10 -30.86 -12.12
N GLY A 307 -4.07 -31.19 -11.27
CA GLY A 307 -4.15 -32.51 -10.61
C GLY A 307 -3.09 -32.75 -9.53
N ALA A 308 -2.45 -31.70 -9.02
CA ALA A 308 -1.53 -31.77 -7.89
C ALA A 308 -2.17 -32.41 -6.64
N GLN A 309 -1.44 -33.34 -6.01
CA GLN A 309 -1.81 -33.96 -4.74
C GLN A 309 -0.97 -33.35 -3.62
N PHE A 310 -1.61 -33.15 -2.46
CA PHE A 310 -1.00 -32.56 -1.27
C PHE A 310 -1.31 -33.47 -0.10
N ASP A 311 -0.34 -34.30 0.28
CA ASP A 311 -0.48 -35.23 1.39
C ASP A 311 -0.05 -34.57 2.71
N PRO A 312 -0.81 -34.72 3.79
CA PRO A 312 -0.48 -34.06 5.04
C PRO A 312 0.58 -34.82 5.84
N VAL A 313 1.43 -34.08 6.54
CA VAL A 313 2.16 -34.60 7.71
C VAL A 313 1.33 -34.37 8.97
N LYS A 314 1.25 -35.40 9.82
CA LYS A 314 0.47 -35.35 11.07
C LYS A 314 1.36 -35.14 12.27
N GLY A 315 0.86 -34.43 13.27
CA GLY A 315 1.52 -34.27 14.55
C GLY A 315 0.53 -33.96 15.67
N SER A 316 1.05 -33.70 16.85
CA SER A 316 0.25 -33.34 18.02
C SER A 316 1.02 -32.37 18.89
N LEU A 317 0.39 -31.24 19.23
CA LEU A 317 0.91 -30.26 20.17
C LEU A 317 0.47 -30.64 21.56
N ARG A 318 1.41 -31.09 22.37
CA ARG A 318 1.20 -31.34 23.80
C ARG A 318 1.26 -30.03 24.57
N PRO A 319 0.72 -29.97 25.80
CA PRO A 319 0.86 -28.78 26.63
C PRO A 319 2.34 -28.41 26.82
N GLY A 320 2.70 -27.18 26.49
CA GLY A 320 4.05 -26.63 26.43
C GLY A 320 4.65 -26.59 25.01
N ASP A 321 4.16 -27.40 24.08
CA ASP A 321 4.72 -27.48 22.73
C ASP A 321 4.39 -26.23 21.90
N VAL A 322 5.24 -25.96 20.92
CA VAL A 322 5.13 -24.82 20.01
C VAL A 322 5.23 -25.30 18.58
N LEU A 323 4.34 -24.80 17.72
CA LEU A 323 4.45 -24.93 16.27
C LEU A 323 4.78 -23.56 15.66
N MET A 324 5.78 -23.55 14.78
CA MET A 324 6.27 -22.37 14.09
C MET A 324 6.17 -22.57 12.58
N LEU A 325 5.47 -21.67 11.89
CA LEU A 325 5.38 -21.63 10.42
C LEU A 325 5.94 -20.29 9.93
N PHE A 326 6.70 -20.30 8.83
CA PHE A 326 7.39 -19.12 8.33
C PHE A 326 7.60 -19.18 6.83
N THR A 327 7.70 -18.04 6.18
CA THR A 327 8.05 -17.95 4.76
C THR A 327 9.56 -18.06 4.55
N ASP A 328 9.97 -18.42 3.34
CA ASP A 328 11.36 -18.57 2.94
C ASP A 328 12.16 -17.27 3.12
N GLY A 329 11.57 -16.10 2.89
CA GLY A 329 12.23 -14.81 3.14
C GLY A 329 12.71 -14.57 4.57
N LEU A 330 12.29 -15.40 5.55
CA LEU A 330 12.83 -15.41 6.91
C LEU A 330 14.15 -16.19 7.06
N VAL A 331 14.31 -17.26 6.28
CA VAL A 331 15.41 -18.23 6.44
C VAL A 331 16.38 -18.22 5.26
N GLU A 332 15.93 -17.87 4.06
CA GLU A 332 16.71 -17.82 2.84
C GLU A 332 17.26 -16.40 2.61
N THR A 333 18.55 -16.31 2.31
CA THR A 333 19.18 -15.06 1.87
C THR A 333 20.14 -15.31 0.72
N SER A 334 20.55 -14.27 -0.01
CA SER A 334 21.47 -14.44 -1.15
C SER A 334 22.83 -15.07 -0.78
N ASP A 335 23.19 -15.02 0.49
CA ASP A 335 24.45 -15.52 1.06
C ASP A 335 24.28 -16.77 1.93
N ARG A 336 23.06 -17.24 2.20
CA ARG A 336 22.79 -18.39 3.09
C ARG A 336 21.65 -19.25 2.58
N ASP A 337 21.85 -20.55 2.68
CA ASP A 337 20.80 -21.51 2.34
C ASP A 337 19.72 -21.61 3.44
N ILE A 338 18.60 -22.24 3.08
CA ILE A 338 17.45 -22.45 3.97
C ILE A 338 17.84 -23.24 5.23
N VAL A 339 18.77 -24.19 5.14
CA VAL A 339 19.13 -25.06 6.26
C VAL A 339 19.89 -24.27 7.33
N GLU A 340 20.86 -23.45 6.93
CA GLU A 340 21.56 -22.53 7.82
C GLU A 340 20.61 -21.49 8.42
N GLY A 341 19.65 -21.01 7.62
CA GLY A 341 18.59 -20.12 8.06
C GLY A 341 17.71 -20.71 9.17
N ILE A 342 17.27 -21.96 9.00
CA ILE A 342 16.47 -22.70 9.98
C ILE A 342 17.27 -22.92 11.26
N ASP A 343 18.53 -23.35 11.18
CA ASP A 343 19.38 -23.57 12.37
C ASP A 343 19.49 -22.27 13.20
N ARG A 344 19.77 -21.14 12.53
CA ARG A 344 19.79 -19.84 13.18
C ARG A 344 18.45 -19.44 13.78
N LEU A 345 17.34 -19.68 13.07
CA LEU A 345 15.99 -19.39 13.56
C LEU A 345 15.69 -20.19 14.84
N THR A 346 15.98 -21.50 14.85
CA THR A 346 15.78 -22.34 16.04
C THR A 346 16.69 -21.94 17.20
N GLY A 347 17.95 -21.59 16.95
CA GLY A 347 18.88 -21.13 17.98
C GLY A 347 18.47 -19.80 18.62
N GLU A 348 17.86 -18.89 17.86
CA GLU A 348 17.27 -17.67 18.41
C GLU A 348 15.96 -17.95 19.16
N ALA A 349 15.15 -18.89 18.66
CA ALA A 349 13.91 -19.32 19.29
C ALA A 349 14.13 -20.02 20.65
N ASP A 350 15.26 -20.70 20.83
CA ASP A 350 15.64 -21.35 22.10
C ASP A 350 15.66 -20.39 23.30
N ARG A 351 15.90 -19.10 23.06
CA ARG A 351 15.89 -18.06 24.12
C ARG A 351 14.50 -17.87 24.74
N TYR A 352 13.44 -18.24 24.03
CA TYR A 352 12.06 -18.09 24.46
C TYR A 352 11.50 -19.36 25.12
N VAL A 353 12.19 -20.50 25.02
CA VAL A 353 11.71 -21.78 25.55
C VAL A 353 11.43 -21.71 27.06
N ALA A 354 12.30 -21.03 27.81
CA ALA A 354 12.14 -20.89 29.27
C ALA A 354 11.16 -19.77 29.69
N GLY A 355 11.05 -18.71 28.89
CA GLY A 355 10.25 -17.52 29.20
C GLY A 355 8.85 -17.48 28.57
N GLY A 356 8.57 -18.42 27.67
CA GLY A 356 7.40 -18.41 26.81
C GLY A 356 7.60 -17.54 25.56
N PHE A 357 6.79 -17.79 24.54
CA PHE A 357 6.87 -17.13 23.23
C PHE A 357 6.06 -15.84 23.13
N HIS A 358 5.81 -15.17 24.26
CA HIS A 358 5.08 -13.90 24.27
C HIS A 358 5.94 -12.76 23.71
N GLY A 359 5.48 -12.09 22.66
CA GLY A 359 6.19 -11.09 21.87
C GLY A 359 7.28 -11.66 20.94
N ALA A 360 7.43 -12.98 20.85
CA ALA A 360 8.57 -13.60 20.20
C ALA A 360 8.55 -13.44 18.67
N ALA A 361 7.37 -13.44 18.04
CA ALA A 361 7.29 -13.48 16.57
C ALA A 361 8.01 -12.29 15.91
N TRP A 362 7.77 -11.07 16.40
CA TRP A 362 8.44 -9.87 15.87
C TRP A 362 9.95 -9.88 16.15
N HIS A 363 10.35 -10.29 17.35
CA HIS A 363 11.76 -10.32 17.74
C HIS A 363 12.57 -11.36 16.96
N LEU A 364 11.98 -12.51 16.63
CA LEU A 364 12.62 -13.54 15.82
C LEU A 364 12.85 -13.04 14.38
N ILE A 365 11.87 -12.37 13.78
CA ILE A 365 12.06 -11.74 12.46
C ILE A 365 13.20 -10.71 12.50
N GLU A 366 13.26 -9.86 13.51
CA GLU A 366 14.32 -8.84 13.66
C GLU A 366 15.70 -9.46 13.95
N ALA A 367 15.78 -10.59 14.67
CA ALA A 367 17.05 -11.23 15.04
C ALA A 367 17.67 -12.03 13.88
N VAL A 368 16.82 -12.72 13.10
CA VAL A 368 17.28 -13.65 12.05
C VAL A 368 17.48 -12.94 10.72
N ALA A 369 16.59 -11.99 10.39
CA ALA A 369 16.48 -11.46 9.04
C ALA A 369 16.41 -9.91 8.98
N LYS A 370 17.13 -9.20 9.86
CA LYS A 370 17.06 -7.72 9.97
C LYS A 370 17.25 -6.98 8.64
N ASP A 371 18.32 -7.32 7.92
CA ASP A 371 18.76 -6.63 6.70
C ASP A 371 18.34 -7.35 5.41
N VAL A 372 17.42 -8.31 5.52
CA VAL A 372 16.91 -9.09 4.38
C VAL A 372 15.89 -8.25 3.61
N ASN A 373 16.08 -8.20 2.29
CA ASN A 373 15.22 -7.45 1.38
C ASN A 373 14.15 -8.36 0.76
N ASP A 374 13.45 -9.10 1.62
CA ASP A 374 12.34 -9.96 1.25
C ASP A 374 11.16 -9.83 2.22
N ASP A 375 9.99 -10.29 1.76
CA ASP A 375 8.80 -10.42 2.57
C ASP A 375 8.99 -11.56 3.58
N ARG A 376 8.57 -11.31 4.83
CA ARG A 376 8.83 -12.21 5.96
C ARG A 376 7.56 -12.40 6.77
N ALA A 377 7.15 -13.63 6.94
CA ALA A 377 6.08 -14.02 7.82
C ALA A 377 6.57 -15.03 8.86
N LEU A 378 6.08 -14.89 10.08
CA LEU A 378 6.28 -15.86 11.14
C LEU A 378 4.99 -16.00 11.93
N LEU A 379 4.51 -17.23 12.06
CA LEU A 379 3.37 -17.64 12.86
C LEU A 379 3.84 -18.60 13.96
N LEU A 380 3.46 -18.31 15.19
CA LEU A 380 3.67 -19.16 16.36
C LEU A 380 2.32 -19.58 16.93
N ILE A 381 2.16 -20.87 17.19
CA ILE A 381 1.02 -21.43 17.90
C ILE A 381 1.57 -22.28 19.04
N CYS A 382 1.22 -21.93 20.27
CA CYS A 382 1.65 -22.62 21.47
C CYS A 382 0.43 -23.22 22.16
N ARG A 383 0.53 -24.48 22.57
CA ARG A 383 -0.42 -25.03 23.53
C ARG A 383 0.12 -24.75 24.90
N GLU A 384 -0.52 -23.87 25.67
CA GLU A 384 -0.02 -23.51 26.97
C GLU A 384 -0.02 -24.73 27.91
N GLY A 385 1.08 -24.93 28.63
CA GLY A 385 1.12 -25.89 29.72
C GLY A 385 0.10 -25.52 30.80
N PRO A 386 -0.33 -26.48 31.65
CA PRO A 386 -1.01 -26.12 32.88
C PRO A 386 -0.11 -25.15 33.65
N THR A 387 -0.56 -23.91 33.77
CA THR A 387 0.21 -22.82 34.38
C THR A 387 0.58 -23.24 35.80
N ALA A 388 1.87 -23.42 36.08
CA ALA A 388 2.37 -23.12 37.42
C ALA A 388 2.05 -21.64 37.62
N ALA A 389 1.10 -21.35 38.51
CA ALA A 389 0.56 -20.03 38.75
C ALA A 389 1.65 -18.95 38.67
N ALA A 390 1.46 -18.00 37.75
CA ALA A 390 2.31 -16.83 37.60
C ALA A 390 2.50 -16.18 38.97
N HIS A 391 3.75 -16.16 39.46
CA HIS A 391 4.12 -15.26 40.53
C HIS A 391 3.94 -13.83 40.02
N ARG A 392 3.13 -13.09 40.80
CA ARG A 392 2.65 -11.73 40.62
C ARG A 392 3.68 -10.70 40.17
#